data_AF-A0A1S1QQP7-F1
#
_entry.id   AF-A0A1S1QQP7-F1
#
_cell.length_a   1.000
_cell.length_b   1.000
_cell.length_c   1.000
_cell.angle_alpha   90.00
_cell.angle_beta   90.00
_cell.angle_gamma   90.00
#
_symmetry.space_group_name_H-M   'P 1'
#
loop_
_entity.id
_entity.type
_entity.pdbx_description
1 polymer ?
#
loop_
_entity_poly.entity_id
_entity_poly.type
_entity_poly.pdbx_seq_one_letter_code
_entity_poly.pdbx_strand_id
1 'polypeptide(L)'
;MGAVLDEACGAAGVQRVHWVPWPEGGELGVFPPGIDEGRVVAAFTRELCRAVAQVNDAQVNDVRAGGDRVGGDRVGCGAVRLRLRVALHQGITRCDEGGYSGRAVVKACQLLDAEVLRRELAASPGDDLAFIVSAELFDDVVGEDHADLRRSEFRQVTVPGPLAGPDLLAWVSTRRSPAPVGGTAAPW
;
A
#
# COMPACT_ATOMS: atom_id res chain seq x y z
N MET A 1 -9.70 -2.81 -7.05
CA MET A 1 -8.94 -2.21 -5.95
C MET A 1 -9.63 -2.50 -4.63
N GLY A 2 -10.88 -2.04 -4.44
CA GLY A 2 -11.74 -2.39 -3.30
C GLY A 2 -11.63 -3.84 -2.77
N ALA A 3 -11.77 -4.87 -3.62
CA ALA A 3 -11.66 -6.27 -3.16
C ALA A 3 -10.30 -6.61 -2.49
N VAL A 4 -9.19 -6.06 -2.97
CA VAL A 4 -7.84 -6.26 -2.40
C VAL A 4 -7.72 -5.57 -1.05
N LEU A 5 -8.31 -4.38 -0.92
CA LEU A 5 -8.30 -3.60 0.32
C LEU A 5 -9.20 -4.23 1.38
N ASP A 6 -10.39 -4.71 1.00
CA ASP A 6 -11.30 -5.42 1.90
C ASP A 6 -10.69 -6.72 2.42
N GLU A 7 -10.03 -7.49 1.54
CA GLU A 7 -9.29 -8.70 1.94
C GLU A 7 -8.18 -8.37 2.94
N ALA A 8 -7.36 -7.36 2.64
CA ALA A 8 -6.27 -6.94 3.51
C ALA A 8 -6.78 -6.47 4.88
N CYS A 9 -7.88 -5.70 4.92
CA CYS A 9 -8.55 -5.27 6.15
C CYS A 9 -9.08 -6.46 6.95
N GLY A 10 -9.76 -7.40 6.29
CA GLY A 10 -10.29 -8.61 6.92
C GLY A 10 -9.18 -9.47 7.55
N ALA A 11 -8.12 -9.75 6.79
CA ALA A 11 -6.98 -10.53 7.24
C ALA A 11 -6.17 -9.83 8.35
N ALA A 12 -6.10 -8.49 8.32
CA ALA A 12 -5.43 -7.72 9.36
C ALA A 12 -6.28 -7.55 10.63
N GLY A 13 -7.55 -7.96 10.61
CA GLY A 13 -8.48 -7.73 11.72
C GLY A 13 -8.77 -6.24 11.93
N VAL A 14 -8.65 -5.43 10.87
CA VAL A 14 -8.92 -4.00 10.87
C VAL A 14 -10.25 -3.79 10.17
N GLN A 15 -11.29 -3.49 10.94
CA GLN A 15 -12.67 -3.42 10.43
C GLN A 15 -13.18 -1.99 10.38
N ARG A 16 -14.28 -1.79 9.63
CA ARG A 16 -15.05 -0.53 9.56
C ARG A 16 -14.28 0.64 8.95
N VAL A 17 -13.35 0.35 8.04
CA VAL A 17 -12.70 1.38 7.24
C VAL A 17 -13.74 2.00 6.30
N HIS A 18 -13.78 3.31 6.26
CA HIS A 18 -14.58 4.05 5.30
C HIS A 18 -13.71 4.37 4.08
N TRP A 19 -13.91 3.62 3.00
CA TRP A 19 -13.23 3.82 1.72
C TRP A 19 -13.94 4.87 0.87
N VAL A 20 -13.19 5.85 0.38
CA VAL A 20 -13.65 6.88 -0.54
C VAL A 20 -12.81 6.83 -1.82
N PRO A 21 -13.42 6.70 -3.01
CA PRO A 21 -12.69 6.77 -4.27
C PRO A 21 -11.96 8.10 -4.39
N TRP A 22 -10.69 8.07 -4.80
CA TRP A 22 -9.90 9.28 -4.96
C TRP A 22 -9.96 9.81 -6.41
N PRO A 23 -10.17 11.12 -6.65
CA PRO A 23 -10.39 11.67 -8.00
C PRO A 23 -9.25 11.40 -8.99
N GLU A 24 -8.01 11.30 -8.50
CA GLU A 24 -6.81 11.07 -9.32
C GLU A 24 -6.45 9.59 -9.48
N GLY A 25 -7.36 8.70 -9.07
CA GLY A 25 -7.14 7.26 -8.99
C GLY A 25 -6.57 6.84 -7.63
N GLY A 26 -7.01 5.67 -7.16
CA GLY A 26 -6.71 5.18 -5.82
C GLY A 26 -7.90 5.31 -4.86
N GLU A 27 -7.65 5.07 -3.58
CA GLU A 27 -8.67 5.05 -2.53
C GLU A 27 -8.14 5.74 -1.27
N LEU A 28 -8.97 6.55 -0.63
CA LEU A 28 -8.73 7.11 0.70
C LEU A 28 -9.48 6.26 1.73
N GLY A 29 -8.75 5.64 2.64
CA GLY A 29 -9.32 4.91 3.78
C GLY A 29 -9.31 5.75 5.04
N VAL A 30 -10.45 5.87 5.71
CA VAL A 30 -10.53 6.47 7.04
C VAL A 30 -10.93 5.42 8.06
N PHE A 31 -10.03 5.17 9.02
CA PHE A 31 -10.25 4.24 10.12
C PHE A 31 -11.05 4.91 11.24
N PRO A 32 -11.92 4.16 11.94
CA PRO A 32 -12.71 4.71 13.04
C PRO A 32 -11.81 5.09 14.24
N PRO A 33 -12.28 5.99 15.12
CA PRO A 33 -11.56 6.28 16.36
C PRO A 33 -11.47 5.03 17.25
N GLY A 34 -10.34 4.86 17.94
CA GLY A 34 -10.08 3.72 18.81
C GLY A 34 -9.69 2.43 18.07
N ILE A 35 -9.34 2.52 16.79
CA ILE A 35 -8.68 1.42 16.08
C ILE A 35 -7.29 1.19 16.70
N ASP A 36 -6.78 -0.03 16.61
CA ASP A 36 -5.39 -0.37 16.95
C ASP A 36 -4.48 0.13 15.82
N GLU A 37 -3.87 1.32 16.00
CA GLU A 37 -3.02 1.95 14.98
C GLU A 37 -1.81 1.09 14.61
N GLY A 38 -1.20 0.42 15.59
CA GLY A 38 -0.07 -0.47 15.34
C GLY A 38 -0.46 -1.66 14.47
N ARG A 39 -1.68 -2.18 14.61
CA ARG A 39 -2.25 -3.18 13.69
C ARG A 39 -2.50 -2.62 12.29
N VAL A 40 -2.92 -1.37 12.15
CA VAL A 40 -3.05 -0.72 10.83
C VAL A 40 -1.68 -0.60 10.16
N VAL A 41 -0.65 -0.16 10.89
CA VAL A 41 0.70 0.01 10.32
C VAL A 41 1.40 -1.33 10.07
N ALA A 42 1.22 -2.32 10.93
CA ALA A 42 1.93 -3.60 10.84
C ALA A 42 1.14 -4.65 10.05
N ALA A 43 -0.04 -5.03 10.54
CA ALA A 43 -0.81 -6.13 9.99
C ALA A 43 -1.44 -5.75 8.65
N PHE A 44 -2.10 -4.59 8.55
CA PHE A 44 -2.73 -4.19 7.29
C PHE A 44 -1.71 -3.98 6.16
N THR A 45 -0.56 -3.34 6.44
CA THR A 45 0.54 -3.25 5.46
C THR A 45 1.00 -4.62 4.98
N ARG A 46 1.18 -5.60 5.89
CA ARG A 46 1.59 -6.96 5.51
C ARG A 46 0.53 -7.67 4.68
N GLU A 47 -0.74 -7.63 5.10
CA GLU A 47 -1.82 -8.30 4.37
C GLU A 47 -2.09 -7.64 3.02
N LEU A 48 -1.92 -6.32 2.91
CA LEU A 48 -1.99 -5.62 1.63
C LEU A 48 -0.89 -6.08 0.66
N CYS A 49 0.35 -6.27 1.14
CA CYS A 49 1.42 -6.86 0.33
C CYS A 49 1.04 -8.25 -0.18
N ARG A 50 0.45 -9.09 0.68
CA ARG A 50 0.03 -10.44 0.31
C ARG A 50 -1.09 -10.43 -0.73
N ALA A 51 -2.13 -9.62 -0.53
CA ALA A 51 -3.26 -9.55 -1.44
C ALA A 51 -2.83 -9.03 -2.83
N VAL A 52 -1.95 -8.03 -2.90
CA VAL A 52 -1.39 -7.56 -4.18
C VAL A 52 -0.53 -8.63 -4.85
N ALA A 53 0.30 -9.34 -4.09
CA ALA A 53 1.12 -10.44 -4.61
C ALA A 53 0.25 -11.55 -5.24
N GLN A 54 -0.85 -11.93 -4.58
CA GLN A 54 -1.77 -12.94 -5.09
C GLN A 54 -2.44 -12.51 -6.40
N VAL A 55 -2.87 -11.25 -6.51
CA VAL A 55 -3.43 -10.71 -7.75
C VAL A 55 -2.41 -10.75 -8.88
N ASN A 56 -1.17 -10.34 -8.61
CA ASN A 56 -0.09 -10.38 -9.58
C ASN A 56 0.23 -11.81 -10.04
N ASP A 57 0.28 -12.76 -9.12
CA ASP A 57 0.53 -14.18 -9.43
C ASP A 57 -0.60 -14.81 -10.25
N ALA A 58 -1.86 -14.49 -9.92
CA ALA A 58 -3.03 -14.94 -10.68
C ALA A 58 -2.98 -14.45 -12.13
N GLN A 59 -2.63 -13.18 -12.35
CA GLN A 59 -2.49 -12.62 -13.70
C GLN A 59 -1.37 -13.27 -14.50
N VAL A 60 -0.23 -13.56 -13.87
CA VAL A 60 0.89 -14.27 -14.51
C VAL A 60 0.47 -15.69 -14.91
N ASN A 61 -0.27 -16.38 -14.05
CA ASN A 61 -0.75 -17.74 -14.31
C ASN A 61 -1.82 -17.77 -15.41
N ASP A 62 -2.75 -16.81 -15.42
CA ASP A 62 -3.76 -16.68 -16.48
C ASP A 62 -3.14 -16.45 -17.86
N VAL A 63 -2.11 -15.61 -17.95
CA VAL A 63 -1.38 -15.38 -19.21
C VAL A 63 -0.64 -16.64 -19.67
N ARG A 64 -0.01 -17.38 -18.75
CA ARG A 64 0.63 -18.66 -19.07
C ARG A 64 -0.37 -19.72 -19.55
N ALA A 65 -1.57 -19.76 -18.96
CA ALA A 65 -2.64 -20.69 -19.35
C ALA A 65 -3.36 -20.27 -20.65
N GLY A 66 -3.40 -18.97 -20.96
CA GLY A 66 -4.04 -18.41 -22.15
C GLY A 66 -3.18 -18.44 -23.43
N GLY A 67 -1.88 -18.71 -23.31
CA GLY A 67 -0.94 -18.74 -24.44
C GLY A 67 -1.11 -19.90 -25.44
N ASP A 68 -2.01 -20.85 -25.18
CA ASP A 68 -2.18 -22.08 -25.97
C ASP A 68 -3.57 -22.20 -26.65
N ARG A 69 -4.35 -21.11 -26.73
CA ARG A 69 -5.65 -21.12 -27.43
C ARG A 69 -5.62 -20.28 -28.70
N VAL A 70 -5.44 -20.95 -29.83
CA VAL A 70 -5.67 -20.39 -31.18
C VAL A 70 -7.18 -20.23 -31.39
N GLY A 71 -7.66 -18.98 -31.50
CA GLY A 71 -9.00 -18.65 -31.99
C GLY A 71 -9.94 -18.10 -30.92
N GLY A 72 -10.02 -16.77 -30.83
CA GLY A 72 -11.02 -16.08 -30.04
C GLY A 72 -10.58 -14.65 -29.74
N ASP A 73 -11.36 -13.69 -30.20
CA ASP A 73 -11.12 -12.24 -30.19
C ASP A 73 -11.10 -11.66 -28.76
N ARG A 74 -10.13 -12.06 -27.96
CA ARG A 74 -9.78 -11.43 -26.68
C ARG A 74 -8.42 -10.78 -26.89
N VAL A 75 -8.42 -9.45 -26.93
CA VAL A 75 -7.21 -8.63 -26.81
C VAL A 75 -6.43 -9.16 -25.60
N GLY A 76 -5.35 -9.90 -25.86
CA GLY A 76 -4.45 -10.41 -24.84
C GLY A 76 -3.75 -9.23 -24.19
N CYS A 77 -4.39 -8.65 -23.18
CA CYS A 77 -3.74 -7.69 -22.30
C CYS A 77 -2.73 -8.51 -21.50
N GLY A 78 -1.45 -8.44 -21.86
CA GLY A 78 -0.38 -9.09 -21.11
C GLY A 78 -0.48 -8.75 -19.62
N ALA A 79 0.02 -9.62 -18.75
CA ALA A 79 -0.14 -9.47 -17.30
C ALA A 79 0.36 -8.09 -16.84
N VAL A 80 -0.58 -7.17 -16.56
CA VAL A 80 -0.25 -5.83 -16.05
C VAL A 80 -0.05 -5.97 -14.55
N ARG A 81 1.22 -6.06 -14.14
CA ARG A 81 1.60 -6.13 -12.74
C ARG A 81 1.09 -4.91 -11.96
N LEU A 82 0.27 -5.16 -10.96
CA LEU A 82 -0.24 -4.15 -10.04
C LEU A 82 0.85 -3.69 -9.07
N ARG A 83 1.06 -2.37 -8.98
CA ARG A 83 2.02 -1.74 -8.08
C ARG A 83 1.38 -0.54 -7.40
N LEU A 84 1.52 -0.42 -6.09
CA LEU A 84 0.84 0.58 -5.26
C LEU A 84 1.81 1.45 -4.47
N ARG A 85 1.39 2.70 -4.27
CA ARG A 85 1.96 3.62 -3.28
C ARG A 85 0.93 3.77 -2.18
N VAL A 86 1.37 3.73 -0.94
CA VAL A 86 0.48 3.78 0.23
C VAL A 86 1.05 4.76 1.24
N ALA A 87 0.21 5.64 1.77
CA ALA A 87 0.57 6.59 2.81
C ALA A 87 -0.35 6.42 4.03
N LEU A 88 0.23 6.39 5.23
CA LEU A 88 -0.49 6.30 6.49
C LEU A 88 -0.15 7.48 7.40
N HIS A 89 -1.17 8.10 7.97
CA HIS A 89 -1.05 9.20 8.91
C HIS A 89 -2.24 9.20 9.88
N GLN A 90 -2.00 9.64 11.11
CA GLN A 90 -3.04 9.83 12.13
C GLN A 90 -3.26 11.31 12.42
N GLY A 91 -4.51 11.70 12.63
CA GLY A 91 -4.84 13.06 13.05
C GLY A 91 -6.31 13.39 12.86
N ILE A 92 -6.66 14.65 13.13
CA ILE A 92 -8.04 15.12 13.10
C ILE A 92 -8.51 15.26 11.65
N THR A 93 -9.57 14.52 11.33
CA THR A 93 -10.34 14.64 10.09
C THR A 93 -11.68 15.34 10.36
N ARG A 94 -12.26 15.90 9.30
CA ARG A 94 -13.66 16.34 9.26
C ARG A 94 -14.38 15.51 8.22
N CYS A 95 -15.62 15.15 8.50
CA CYS A 95 -16.48 14.46 7.56
C CYS A 95 -17.69 15.35 7.28
N ASP A 96 -17.96 15.62 6.02
CA ASP A 96 -19.16 16.30 5.53
C ASP A 96 -19.74 15.56 4.32
N GLU A 97 -20.75 16.14 3.66
CA GLU A 97 -21.40 15.56 2.48
C GLU A 97 -20.43 15.32 1.30
N GLY A 98 -19.31 16.07 1.25
CA GLY A 98 -18.26 15.92 0.25
C GLY A 98 -17.19 14.89 0.60
N GLY A 99 -17.32 14.21 1.76
CA GLY A 99 -16.38 13.19 2.22
C GLY A 99 -15.45 13.69 3.33
N TYR A 100 -14.24 13.15 3.37
CA TYR A 100 -13.26 13.45 4.42
C TYR A 100 -12.31 14.59 4.02
N SER A 101 -12.13 15.54 4.91
CA SER A 101 -11.25 16.69 4.74
C SER A 101 -10.46 17.01 6.01
N GLY A 102 -9.55 17.98 5.93
CA GLY A 102 -8.77 18.47 7.07
C GLY A 102 -7.28 18.16 6.98
N ARG A 103 -6.54 18.59 8.01
CA ARG A 103 -5.06 18.55 8.01
C ARG A 103 -4.50 17.14 7.87
N ALA A 104 -5.16 16.15 8.49
CA ALA A 104 -4.72 14.76 8.39
C ALA A 104 -4.84 14.22 6.96
N VAL A 105 -5.95 14.51 6.27
CA VAL A 105 -6.14 14.11 4.86
C VAL A 105 -5.10 14.79 3.97
N VAL A 106 -4.91 16.11 4.12
CA VAL A 106 -3.89 16.86 3.35
C VAL A 106 -2.50 16.26 3.55
N LYS A 107 -2.11 15.96 4.79
CA LYS A 107 -0.80 15.37 5.10
C LYS A 107 -0.65 13.96 4.53
N ALA A 108 -1.69 13.11 4.59
CA ALA A 108 -1.67 11.79 3.97
C ALA A 108 -1.50 11.86 2.45
N CYS A 109 -2.22 12.77 1.78
CA CYS A 109 -2.07 13.00 0.34
C CYS A 109 -0.66 13.50 -0.02
N GLN A 110 -0.12 14.47 0.73
CA GLN A 110 1.24 14.98 0.50
C GLN A 110 2.31 13.88 0.66
N LEU A 111 2.15 13.00 1.64
CA LEU A 111 3.03 11.84 1.80
C LEU A 111 2.87 10.87 0.62
N LEU A 112 1.65 10.61 0.14
CA LEU A 112 1.38 9.74 -1.01
C LEU A 112 2.00 10.28 -2.32
N ASP A 113 2.00 11.61 -2.48
CA ASP A 113 2.53 12.31 -3.65
C ASP A 113 4.04 12.55 -3.57
N ALA A 114 4.67 12.22 -2.44
CA ALA A 114 6.09 12.39 -2.22
C ALA A 114 6.90 11.62 -3.28
N GLU A 115 7.86 12.32 -3.90
CA GLU A 115 8.72 11.76 -4.93
C GLU A 115 9.51 10.53 -4.46
N VAL A 116 9.76 10.45 -3.15
CA VAL A 116 10.44 9.29 -2.56
C VAL A 116 9.71 7.98 -2.84
N LEU A 117 8.37 7.93 -2.78
CA LEU A 117 7.62 6.70 -3.09
C LEU A 117 7.79 6.26 -4.54
N ARG A 118 7.83 7.23 -5.48
CA ARG A 118 8.07 6.94 -6.90
C ARG A 118 9.49 6.42 -7.12
N ARG A 119 10.49 7.04 -6.47
CA ARG A 119 11.89 6.61 -6.52
C ARG A 119 12.10 5.22 -5.96
N GLU A 120 11.49 4.92 -4.82
CA GLU A 120 11.56 3.61 -4.18
C GLU A 120 11.02 2.51 -5.10
N LEU A 121 9.83 2.71 -5.68
CA LEU A 121 9.30 1.76 -6.67
C LEU A 121 10.16 1.68 -7.94
N ALA A 122 10.76 2.77 -8.40
CA ALA A 122 11.64 2.74 -9.57
C ALA A 122 12.94 1.97 -9.29
N ALA A 123 13.53 2.15 -8.11
CA ALA A 123 14.76 1.49 -7.67
C ALA A 123 14.58 0.00 -7.38
N SER A 124 13.36 -0.40 -6.99
CA SER A 124 12.99 -1.79 -6.71
C SER A 124 11.92 -2.30 -7.67
N PRO A 125 12.26 -2.67 -8.93
CA PRO A 125 11.30 -3.22 -9.87
C PRO A 125 10.64 -4.52 -9.39
N GLY A 126 11.28 -5.24 -8.44
CA GLY A 126 10.75 -6.44 -7.81
C GLY A 126 9.69 -6.18 -6.73
N ASP A 127 9.47 -4.93 -6.34
CA ASP A 127 8.56 -4.57 -5.26
C ASP A 127 7.23 -4.07 -5.82
N ASP A 128 6.16 -4.58 -5.22
CA ASP A 128 4.78 -4.23 -5.59
C ASP A 128 4.28 -3.04 -4.79
N LEU A 129 4.87 -2.77 -3.62
CA LEU A 129 4.40 -1.71 -2.73
C LEU A 129 5.54 -0.86 -2.21
N ALA A 130 5.30 0.45 -2.19
CA ALA A 130 6.05 1.41 -1.41
C ALA A 130 5.12 2.08 -0.39
N PHE A 131 5.53 2.04 0.87
CA PHE A 131 4.79 2.56 2.01
C PHE A 131 5.52 3.75 2.61
N ILE A 132 4.75 4.77 3.00
CA ILE A 132 5.24 5.87 3.82
C ILE A 132 4.31 6.08 5.01
N VAL A 133 4.88 6.27 6.19
CA VAL A 133 4.15 6.50 7.43
C VAL A 133 4.65 7.80 8.03
N SER A 134 3.77 8.71 8.44
CA SER A 134 4.19 9.94 9.13
C SER A 134 4.99 9.61 10.39
N ALA A 135 6.00 10.40 10.73
CA ALA A 135 6.81 10.17 11.93
C ALA A 135 5.95 10.10 13.21
N GLU A 136 4.96 10.98 13.36
CA GLU A 136 4.00 10.96 14.48
C GLU A 136 3.32 9.59 14.64
N LEU A 137 2.73 9.06 13.56
CA LEU A 137 2.13 7.72 13.60
C LEU A 137 3.16 6.64 13.89
N PHE A 138 4.29 6.66 13.18
CA PHE A 138 5.28 5.61 13.28
C PHE A 138 5.93 5.54 14.65
N ASP A 139 6.31 6.67 15.22
CA ASP A 139 6.98 6.74 16.52
C ASP A 139 6.05 6.37 17.68
N ASP A 140 4.74 6.58 17.53
CA ASP A 140 3.74 6.13 18.51
C ASP A 140 3.57 4.61 18.51
N VAL A 141 3.62 3.95 17.33
CA VAL A 141 3.34 2.50 17.24
C VAL A 141 4.59 1.61 17.23
N VAL A 142 5.76 2.17 16.94
CA VAL A 142 6.99 1.38 16.78
C VAL A 142 7.58 1.01 18.14
N GLY A 143 7.73 -0.28 18.40
CA GLY A 143 8.24 -0.78 19.68
C GLY A 143 7.17 -1.19 20.68
N GLU A 144 5.90 -0.98 20.35
CA GLU A 144 4.77 -1.70 20.99
C GLU A 144 4.79 -3.19 20.57
N ASP A 145 3.97 -4.03 21.20
CA ASP A 145 3.93 -5.51 21.07
C ASP A 145 3.59 -6.05 19.65
N HIS A 146 3.73 -5.23 18.60
CA HIS A 146 3.55 -5.58 17.20
C HIS A 146 4.79 -6.25 16.63
N ALA A 147 4.82 -7.58 16.71
CA ALA A 147 5.90 -8.43 16.23
C ALA A 147 6.28 -8.23 14.74
N ASP A 148 5.44 -7.59 13.94
CA ASP A 148 5.64 -7.37 12.51
C ASP A 148 6.12 -5.95 12.15
N LEU A 149 6.23 -5.04 13.13
CA LEU A 149 6.73 -3.68 12.92
C LEU A 149 8.18 -3.55 13.42
N ARG A 150 9.15 -3.71 12.53
CA ARG A 150 10.57 -3.53 12.87
C ARG A 150 11.07 -2.19 12.36
N ARG A 151 11.55 -1.34 13.27
CA ARG A 151 12.14 -0.02 12.92
C ARG A 151 13.25 -0.13 11.87
N SER A 152 14.02 -1.21 11.90
CA SER A 152 15.12 -1.48 10.97
C SER A 152 14.67 -1.70 9.52
N GLU A 153 13.39 -1.97 9.28
CA GLU A 153 12.82 -2.16 7.93
C GLU A 153 12.33 -0.85 7.31
N PHE A 154 12.45 0.25 8.05
CA PHE A 154 12.00 1.57 7.62
C PHE A 154 13.18 2.52 7.59
N ARG A 155 13.18 3.39 6.59
CA ARG A 155 14.16 4.45 6.43
C ARG A 155 13.50 5.80 6.67
N GLN A 156 14.05 6.59 7.58
CA GLN A 156 13.53 7.94 7.81
C GLN A 156 13.79 8.83 6.59
N VAL A 157 12.82 9.67 6.28
CA VAL A 157 12.84 10.62 5.16
C VAL A 157 12.21 11.94 5.58
N THR A 158 12.58 12.98 4.85
CA THR A 158 11.98 14.31 4.95
C THR A 158 11.28 14.61 3.64
N VAL A 159 9.98 14.86 3.71
CA VAL A 159 9.12 15.20 2.58
C VAL A 159 8.83 16.69 2.63
N PRO A 160 8.96 17.44 1.50
CA PRO A 160 8.59 18.84 1.46
C PRO A 160 7.18 19.08 2.00
N GLY A 161 7.07 20.04 2.91
CA GLY A 161 5.80 20.41 3.52
C GLY A 161 4.84 21.13 2.56
N PRO A 162 3.61 21.45 3.03
CA PRO A 162 2.76 22.41 2.34
C PRO A 162 3.48 23.74 2.13
N LEU A 163 3.02 24.52 1.14
CA LEU A 163 3.57 25.86 0.88
C LEU A 163 3.55 26.70 2.19
N ALA A 164 4.71 27.23 2.56
CA ALA A 164 4.93 27.96 3.82
C ALA A 164 4.71 27.15 5.12
N GLY A 165 4.68 25.82 5.05
CA GLY A 165 4.67 24.91 6.20
C GLY A 165 6.02 24.22 6.42
N PRO A 166 6.21 23.58 7.59
CA PRO A 166 7.42 22.80 7.85
C PRO A 166 7.42 21.51 7.02
N ASP A 167 8.63 21.01 6.76
CA ASP A 167 8.79 19.69 6.15
C ASP A 167 8.19 18.58 7.04
N LEU A 168 7.75 17.51 6.38
CA LEU A 168 7.13 16.36 7.01
C LEU A 168 8.19 15.28 7.21
N LEU A 169 8.44 14.92 8.47
CA LEU A 169 9.21 13.71 8.78
C LEU A 169 8.33 12.47 8.59
N ALA A 170 8.89 11.45 7.95
CA ALA A 170 8.21 10.20 7.66
C ALA A 170 9.18 9.03 7.59
N TRP A 171 8.62 7.82 7.56
CA TRP A 171 9.34 6.56 7.47
C TRP A 171 8.88 5.83 6.21
N VAL A 172 9.81 5.47 5.33
CA VAL A 172 9.53 4.79 4.07
C VAL A 172 10.03 3.35 4.11
N SER A 173 9.29 2.45 3.47
CA SER A 173 9.67 1.05 3.29
C SER A 173 9.14 0.55 1.96
N THR A 174 9.88 -0.35 1.30
CA THR A 174 9.37 -1.12 0.17
C THR A 174 9.23 -2.58 0.56
N ARG A 175 8.23 -3.23 -0.02
CA ARG A 175 8.00 -4.65 0.22
C ARG A 175 7.99 -5.40 -1.08
N ARG A 176 8.86 -6.41 -1.13
CA ARG A 176 8.96 -7.37 -2.21
C ARG A 176 7.77 -8.33 -2.16
N SER A 177 7.16 -8.57 -3.30
CA SER A 177 6.39 -9.79 -3.51
C SER A 177 7.37 -10.94 -3.77
N PRO A 178 7.24 -12.10 -3.11
CA PRO A 178 8.09 -13.25 -3.42
C PRO A 178 8.05 -13.48 -4.94
N ALA A 179 9.21 -13.69 -5.57
CA ALA A 179 9.23 -13.93 -7.01
C ALA A 179 8.24 -15.07 -7.33
N PRO A 180 7.41 -14.95 -8.38
CA PRO A 180 6.59 -16.08 -8.80
C PRO A 180 7.55 -17.24 -8.98
N VAL A 181 7.32 -18.33 -8.24
CA VAL A 181 8.17 -19.52 -8.31
C VAL A 181 8.11 -20.00 -9.75
N GLY A 182 9.08 -19.56 -10.56
CA GLY A 182 9.30 -20.09 -11.88
C GLY A 182 9.60 -21.54 -11.65
N GLY A 183 8.72 -22.42 -12.16
CA GLY A 183 8.91 -23.86 -12.07
C GLY A 183 10.35 -24.16 -12.42
N THR A 184 11.11 -24.61 -11.43
CA THR A 184 12.38 -25.26 -11.65
C THR A 184 12.08 -26.42 -12.58
N ALA A 185 12.43 -26.27 -13.85
CA ALA A 185 12.79 -27.42 -14.67
C ALA A 185 13.93 -28.09 -13.90
N ALA A 186 13.59 -29.11 -13.12
CA ALA A 186 14.57 -29.99 -12.51
C ALA A 186 15.29 -30.72 -13.65
N PRO A 187 16.63 -30.68 -13.71
CA PRO A 187 17.36 -31.56 -14.60
C PRO A 187 17.55 -32.90 -13.89
N TRP A 188 16.82 -33.92 -14.33
CA TRP A 188 17.33 -35.28 -14.56
C TRP A 188 16.35 -36.06 -15.42
#